data_AF-A0AA51LTH4-F1
#
_entry.id   AF-A0AA51LTH4-F1
#
_cell.length_a   1.000
_cell.length_b   1.000
_cell.length_c   1.000
_cell.angle_alpha   90.00
_cell.angle_beta   90.00
_cell.angle_gamma   90.00
#
_symmetry.space_group_name_H-M   'P 1'
#
loop_
_entity.id
_entity.type
_entity.pdbx_description
1 polymer ?
#
loop_
_entity_poly.entity_id
_entity_poly.type
_entity_poly.pdbx_seq_one_letter_code
_entity_poly.pdbx_strand_id
1 'polypeptide(L)'
;MLPHPIDLRAQTYFEHEWLSEDFIVESRRVSATAEESGNSPKKHHFVPKMHLKRWAMSGKVQRTEVETRHVHNPQPYAEVAQKPNFYTLPRTGSTMDFPMKWVETHLGRIETSCTRHLDVLGNWTGVFSDEGVKRDLSVFLGLQATRTVSNRNRYLALIQAPSQQKRRVMKRLHPQLTSAQLDEAMQKQHSDPKEEALHLLFENVRWPVAHSLYQREWAVYRTSSPIITCDDPVIFVAGPPFGREHSLGAESAAVLYPVDPFHVLVMLRPGLSHRGPYRLNRSETESINIEVVAGADRGTFERPGDAIACAITVPPRRQQQLDDEAAALLSDSELDRLCMQDISPRSRWTRGSTGPTWPLPRWYR
;
A
#
# COMPACT_ATOMS: atom_id res chain seq x y z
N MET A 1 -1.40 -28.97 -18.96
CA MET A 1 -0.03 -28.41 -18.89
C MET A 1 -0.15 -27.05 -18.25
N LEU A 2 0.42 -26.88 -17.05
CA LEU A 2 0.45 -25.59 -16.37
C LEU A 2 1.64 -24.76 -16.91
N PRO A 3 1.52 -23.43 -17.04
CA PRO A 3 2.56 -22.59 -17.62
C PRO A 3 3.86 -22.63 -16.79
N HIS A 4 4.99 -22.42 -17.47
CA HIS A 4 6.31 -22.32 -16.86
C HIS A 4 6.35 -21.08 -15.92
N PRO A 5 7.19 -21.00 -14.89
CA PRO A 5 7.31 -19.81 -14.02
C PRO A 5 7.73 -18.54 -14.76
N ILE A 6 8.45 -18.70 -15.88
CA ILE A 6 8.73 -17.61 -16.84
C ILE A 6 7.44 -17.13 -17.52
N ASP A 7 6.45 -18.01 -17.74
CA ASP A 7 5.13 -17.64 -18.26
C ASP A 7 4.26 -16.96 -17.19
N LEU A 8 4.38 -17.32 -15.91
CA LEU A 8 3.64 -16.65 -14.81
C LEU A 8 4.14 -15.24 -14.52
N ARG A 9 5.47 -15.03 -14.65
CA ARG A 9 6.00 -13.67 -14.87
C ARG A 9 5.39 -13.19 -16.18
N ALA A 10 5.81 -13.54 -17.39
CA ALA A 10 5.29 -12.95 -18.65
C ALA A 10 3.79 -12.57 -18.72
N GLN A 11 2.85 -13.38 -18.17
CA GLN A 11 1.41 -13.10 -18.13
C GLN A 11 0.97 -11.96 -17.19
N THR A 12 1.69 -11.69 -16.11
CA THR A 12 1.30 -10.68 -15.09
C THR A 12 2.03 -9.34 -15.25
N TYR A 13 2.72 -9.15 -16.39
CA TYR A 13 3.64 -8.03 -16.58
C TYR A 13 2.81 -6.80 -16.79
N PHE A 14 3.17 -5.73 -16.08
CA PHE A 14 2.56 -4.45 -16.36
C PHE A 14 3.53 -3.53 -17.07
N GLU A 15 3.49 -3.59 -18.40
CA GLU A 15 4.25 -2.67 -19.24
C GLU A 15 3.69 -1.24 -19.09
N HIS A 16 4.54 -0.32 -18.65
CA HIS A 16 4.14 1.08 -18.46
C HIS A 16 5.35 2.00 -18.56
N GLU A 17 5.18 3.18 -19.17
CA GLU A 17 6.30 4.13 -19.36
C GLU A 17 6.95 4.49 -18.02
N TRP A 18 6.14 4.70 -16.97
CA TRP A 18 6.63 5.07 -15.64
C TRP A 18 7.46 3.99 -14.95
N LEU A 19 7.30 2.73 -15.37
CA LEU A 19 8.08 1.61 -14.89
C LEU A 19 9.20 1.24 -15.87
N SER A 20 9.41 2.00 -16.95
CA SER A 20 10.49 1.73 -17.90
C SER A 20 11.85 2.17 -17.35
N GLU A 21 12.92 1.53 -17.85
CA GLU A 21 14.29 1.92 -17.51
C GLU A 21 14.59 3.35 -17.96
N ASP A 22 14.09 3.79 -19.13
CA ASP A 22 14.27 5.15 -19.63
C ASP A 22 13.68 6.20 -18.66
N PHE A 23 12.48 5.95 -18.14
CA PHE A 23 11.86 6.85 -17.18
C PHE A 23 12.61 6.88 -15.83
N ILE A 24 13.15 5.73 -15.39
CA ILE A 24 14.00 5.62 -14.20
C ILE A 24 15.31 6.38 -14.38
N VAL A 25 15.99 6.20 -15.52
CA VAL A 25 17.24 6.90 -15.87
C VAL A 25 17.02 8.41 -15.86
N GLU A 26 15.93 8.89 -16.46
CA GLU A 26 15.61 10.32 -16.45
C GLU A 26 15.31 10.83 -15.02
N SER A 27 14.62 10.05 -14.19
CA SER A 27 14.40 10.41 -12.78
C SER A 27 15.70 10.51 -11.99
N ARG A 28 16.67 9.63 -12.26
CA ARG A 28 18.02 9.69 -11.66
C ARG A 28 18.76 10.94 -12.10
N ARG A 29 18.70 11.29 -13.40
CA ARG A 29 19.33 12.50 -13.95
C ARG A 29 18.77 13.76 -13.30
N VAL A 30 17.44 13.90 -13.23
CA VAL A 30 16.77 15.05 -12.60
C VAL A 30 17.13 15.15 -11.11
N SER A 31 17.19 14.02 -10.40
CA SER A 31 17.58 14.00 -8.99
C SER A 31 19.03 14.44 -8.78
N ALA A 32 19.96 14.00 -9.64
CA ALA A 32 21.36 14.38 -9.55
C ALA A 32 21.53 15.91 -9.70
N THR A 33 20.87 16.51 -10.69
CA THR A 33 20.87 17.97 -10.89
C THR A 33 20.28 18.72 -9.68
N ALA A 34 19.21 18.20 -9.07
CA ALA A 34 18.62 18.79 -7.87
C ALA A 34 19.54 18.68 -6.64
N GLU A 35 20.29 17.59 -6.51
CA GLU A 35 21.31 17.41 -5.47
C GLU A 35 22.47 18.39 -5.62
N GLU A 36 23.02 18.53 -6.82
CA GLU A 36 24.09 19.49 -7.14
C GLU A 36 23.68 20.94 -6.83
N SER A 37 22.41 21.26 -7.08
CA SER A 37 21.84 22.60 -6.82
C SER A 37 21.42 22.82 -5.36
N GLY A 38 21.63 21.85 -4.46
CA GLY A 38 21.20 21.93 -3.05
C GLY A 38 19.68 21.88 -2.82
N ASN A 39 18.90 21.62 -3.87
CA ASN A 39 17.43 21.63 -3.87
C ASN A 39 16.81 20.25 -3.61
N SER A 40 17.61 19.26 -3.23
CA SER A 40 17.10 17.90 -2.99
C SER A 40 16.25 17.82 -1.70
N PRO A 41 15.04 17.22 -1.75
CA PRO A 41 14.19 17.10 -0.57
C PRO A 41 14.86 16.24 0.51
N LYS A 42 14.75 16.64 1.79
CA LYS A 42 15.27 15.87 2.95
C LYS A 42 14.20 14.98 3.59
N LYS A 43 12.94 15.34 3.41
CA LYS A 43 11.78 14.61 3.91
C LYS A 43 11.05 14.01 2.72
N HIS A 44 10.76 12.73 2.79
CA HIS A 44 10.15 11.97 1.71
C HIS A 44 8.76 11.50 2.13
N HIS A 45 7.80 11.63 1.23
CA HIS A 45 6.38 11.42 1.52
C HIS A 45 5.97 9.99 1.22
N PHE A 46 5.62 9.22 2.26
CA PHE A 46 5.09 7.87 2.07
C PHE A 46 3.58 7.89 1.71
N VAL A 47 2.87 8.99 1.97
CA VAL A 47 1.58 9.32 1.35
C VAL A 47 1.71 10.63 0.55
N PRO A 48 1.22 10.72 -0.70
CA PRO A 48 1.45 11.88 -1.56
C PRO A 48 0.88 13.16 -0.98
N LYS A 49 1.61 14.27 -1.13
CA LYS A 49 1.10 15.60 -0.75
C LYS A 49 -0.19 15.94 -1.50
N MET A 50 -0.24 15.63 -2.80
CA MET A 50 -1.42 15.87 -3.62
C MET A 50 -2.64 15.09 -3.13
N HIS A 51 -2.42 13.95 -2.45
CA HIS A 51 -3.49 13.13 -1.90
C HIS A 51 -4.06 13.78 -0.65
N LEU A 52 -3.19 14.06 0.31
CA LEU A 52 -3.56 14.65 1.59
C LEU A 52 -4.15 16.06 1.43
N LYS A 53 -3.76 16.80 0.39
CA LYS A 53 -4.35 18.10 0.05
C LYS A 53 -5.88 18.02 -0.12
N ARG A 54 -6.42 16.88 -0.56
CA ARG A 54 -7.87 16.67 -0.77
C ARG A 54 -8.67 16.61 0.54
N TRP A 55 -8.00 16.32 1.67
CA TRP A 55 -8.57 16.39 3.02
C TRP A 55 -8.21 17.70 3.74
N ALA A 56 -7.49 18.62 3.10
CA ALA A 56 -7.03 19.82 3.77
C ALA A 56 -8.13 20.88 3.89
N MET A 57 -8.33 21.42 5.09
CA MET A 57 -9.06 22.67 5.30
C MET A 57 -8.07 23.76 5.72
N SER A 58 -8.08 24.89 5.03
CA SER A 58 -7.10 25.97 5.25
C SER A 58 -5.65 25.47 5.21
N GLY A 59 -5.35 24.55 4.28
CA GLY A 59 -4.02 23.95 4.11
C GLY A 59 -3.61 22.94 5.19
N LYS A 60 -4.50 22.57 6.11
CA LYS A 60 -4.22 21.64 7.21
C LYS A 60 -5.11 20.41 7.20
N VAL A 61 -4.58 19.29 7.66
CA VAL A 61 -5.30 18.03 7.89
C VAL A 61 -5.26 17.68 9.36
N GLN A 62 -6.26 16.92 9.80
CA GLN A 62 -6.36 16.37 11.14
C GLN A 62 -5.75 14.98 11.15
N ARG A 63 -4.70 14.77 11.95
CA ARG A 63 -4.06 13.45 12.14
C ARG A 63 -4.58 12.82 13.42
N THR A 64 -4.92 11.55 13.36
CA THR A 64 -5.33 10.75 14.52
C THR A 64 -4.49 9.47 14.57
N GLU A 65 -3.95 9.14 15.74
CA GLU A 65 -3.26 7.87 15.97
C GLU A 65 -4.27 6.76 16.21
N VAL A 66 -4.19 5.66 15.46
CA VAL A 66 -5.22 4.62 15.49
C VAL A 66 -5.27 3.88 16.82
N GLU A 67 -4.11 3.55 17.39
CA GLU A 67 -4.01 2.74 18.60
C GLU A 67 -4.48 3.49 19.85
N THR A 68 -4.02 4.74 20.00
CA THR A 68 -4.31 5.57 21.17
C THR A 68 -5.59 6.39 21.00
N ARG A 69 -6.08 6.50 19.75
CA ARG A 69 -7.12 7.46 19.32
C ARG A 69 -6.76 8.91 19.65
N HIS A 70 -5.46 9.20 19.84
CA HIS A 70 -4.98 10.54 20.12
C HIS A 70 -5.10 11.41 18.87
N VAL A 71 -5.83 12.51 19.00
CA VAL A 71 -6.06 13.51 17.96
C VAL A 71 -5.02 14.60 18.12
N HIS A 72 -4.12 14.74 17.13
CA HIS A 72 -3.09 15.77 17.13
C HIS A 72 -3.69 17.15 16.85
N ASN A 73 -2.95 18.25 17.03
CA ASN A 73 -3.38 19.52 16.45
C ASN A 73 -3.38 19.45 14.90
N PRO A 74 -4.30 20.14 14.20
CA PRO A 74 -4.27 20.23 12.74
C PRO A 74 -2.91 20.69 12.21
N GLN A 75 -2.35 19.92 11.27
CA GLN A 75 -1.00 20.12 10.72
C GLN A 75 -1.06 20.41 9.22
N PRO A 76 -0.11 21.17 8.65
CA PRO A 76 -0.03 21.35 7.21
C PRO A 76 0.02 19.99 6.49
N TYR A 77 -0.79 19.82 5.44
CA TYR A 77 -0.83 18.53 4.71
C TYR A 77 0.53 18.13 4.12
N ALA A 78 1.37 19.12 3.81
CA ALA A 78 2.72 18.92 3.29
C ALA A 78 3.72 18.45 4.37
N GLU A 79 3.36 18.51 5.65
CA GLU A 79 4.24 18.19 6.77
C GLU A 79 3.93 16.86 7.48
N VAL A 80 2.81 16.23 7.11
CA VAL A 80 2.42 14.92 7.62
C VAL A 80 2.81 13.79 6.65
N ALA A 81 2.70 12.54 7.10
CA ALA A 81 2.97 11.33 6.30
C ALA A 81 4.32 11.32 5.57
N GLN A 82 5.35 11.86 6.22
CA GLN A 82 6.71 11.95 5.70
C GLN A 82 7.71 11.38 6.70
N LYS A 83 8.84 10.88 6.20
CA LYS A 83 9.98 10.46 7.04
C LYS A 83 11.28 11.03 6.45
N PRO A 84 12.18 11.58 7.29
CA PRO A 84 13.48 12.02 6.82
C PRO A 84 14.23 10.86 6.16
N ASN A 85 14.84 11.14 5.00
CA ASN A 85 15.70 10.21 4.27
C ASN A 85 15.07 8.82 4.04
N PHE A 86 13.76 8.76 3.78
CA PHE A 86 13.05 7.49 3.71
C PHE A 86 13.49 6.62 2.52
N TYR A 87 13.71 7.25 1.36
CA TYR A 87 14.11 6.60 0.09
C TYR A 87 15.59 6.80 -0.25
N THR A 88 16.38 7.09 0.77
CA THR A 88 17.75 7.55 0.63
C THR A 88 18.70 6.36 0.65
N LEU A 89 19.49 6.19 -0.41
CA LEU A 89 20.44 5.08 -0.58
C LEU A 89 21.89 5.58 -0.56
N PRO A 90 22.84 4.86 0.06
CA PRO A 90 24.25 5.21 -0.03
C PRO A 90 24.73 5.19 -1.50
N ARG A 91 25.69 6.05 -1.86
CA ARG A 91 26.35 5.97 -3.18
C ARG A 91 27.19 4.70 -3.27
N THR A 92 27.08 3.98 -4.37
CA THR A 92 27.86 2.76 -4.61
C THR A 92 29.35 3.10 -4.68
N GLY A 93 30.17 2.50 -3.81
CA GLY A 93 31.63 2.60 -3.87
C GLY A 93 32.28 3.85 -3.26
N SER A 94 31.56 4.66 -2.48
CA SER A 94 32.13 5.85 -1.82
C SER A 94 32.21 5.65 -0.30
N THR A 95 33.36 5.97 0.30
CA THR A 95 33.62 5.94 1.76
C THR A 95 33.16 7.21 2.48
N MET A 96 32.91 8.28 1.73
CA MET A 96 32.19 9.48 2.13
C MET A 96 31.48 9.96 0.87
N ASP A 97 30.13 10.00 0.82
CA ASP A 97 29.36 10.95 0.00
C ASP A 97 27.85 10.64 -0.09
N PHE A 98 27.14 11.73 -0.37
CA PHE A 98 25.69 11.95 -0.33
C PHE A 98 24.83 10.82 -0.90
N PRO A 99 23.71 10.52 -0.24
CA PRO A 99 22.85 9.43 -0.67
C PRO A 99 21.91 9.82 -1.81
N MET A 100 21.66 8.90 -2.75
CA MET A 100 20.79 9.12 -3.90
C MET A 100 19.31 9.23 -3.48
N LYS A 101 18.62 10.26 -3.99
CA LYS A 101 17.20 10.56 -3.68
C LYS A 101 16.23 10.38 -4.85
N TRP A 102 16.67 9.72 -5.92
CA TRP A 102 15.93 9.64 -7.19
C TRP A 102 14.52 9.05 -7.07
N VAL A 103 14.26 8.20 -6.08
CA VAL A 103 12.95 7.59 -5.86
C VAL A 103 11.89 8.64 -5.53
N GLU A 104 12.21 9.64 -4.70
CA GLU A 104 11.28 10.74 -4.39
C GLU A 104 10.97 11.55 -5.65
N THR A 105 11.99 11.87 -6.44
CA THR A 105 11.83 12.55 -7.74
C THR A 105 10.98 11.74 -8.71
N HIS A 106 11.21 10.43 -8.78
CA HIS A 106 10.48 9.52 -9.64
C HIS A 106 8.99 9.47 -9.27
N LEU A 107 8.69 9.28 -7.98
CA LEU A 107 7.31 9.29 -7.48
C LEU A 107 6.64 10.66 -7.72
N GLY A 108 7.33 11.77 -7.49
CA GLY A 108 6.80 13.11 -7.73
C GLY A 108 6.42 13.39 -9.19
N ARG A 109 7.17 12.85 -10.15
CA ARG A 109 6.82 12.95 -11.59
C ARG A 109 5.51 12.22 -11.89
N ILE A 110 5.33 11.01 -11.34
CA ILE A 110 4.11 10.21 -11.50
C ILE A 110 2.91 10.88 -10.82
N GLU A 111 3.08 11.37 -9.60
CA GLU A 111 2.05 12.07 -8.83
C GLU A 111 1.53 13.31 -9.55
N THR A 112 2.41 14.06 -10.20
CA THR A 112 2.04 15.23 -11.01
C THR A 112 1.07 14.83 -12.13
N SER A 113 1.37 13.74 -12.84
CA SER A 113 0.51 13.21 -13.91
C SER A 113 -0.83 12.70 -13.37
N CYS A 114 -0.81 12.02 -12.22
CA CYS A 114 -2.00 11.39 -11.63
C CYS A 114 -2.98 12.38 -10.97
N THR A 115 -2.57 13.62 -10.71
CA THR A 115 -3.46 14.63 -10.10
C THR A 115 -4.74 14.80 -10.93
N ARG A 116 -4.61 14.93 -12.26
CA ARG A 116 -5.75 15.06 -13.18
C ARG A 116 -6.65 13.82 -13.20
N HIS A 117 -6.06 12.63 -13.17
CA HIS A 117 -6.79 11.37 -13.14
C HIS A 117 -7.63 11.23 -11.86
N LEU A 118 -7.10 11.69 -10.74
CA LEU A 118 -7.82 11.71 -9.47
C LEU A 118 -8.94 12.75 -9.41
N ASP A 119 -8.79 13.88 -10.12
CA ASP A 119 -9.88 14.85 -10.31
C ASP A 119 -11.00 14.28 -11.18
N VAL A 120 -10.66 13.49 -12.21
CA VAL A 120 -11.66 12.74 -13.02
C VAL A 120 -12.46 11.80 -12.11
N LEU A 121 -11.78 11.00 -11.28
CA LEU A 121 -12.47 10.11 -10.33
C LEU A 121 -13.32 10.87 -9.31
N GLY A 122 -12.84 12.01 -8.80
CA GLY A 122 -13.56 12.84 -7.82
C GLY A 122 -14.83 13.52 -8.39
N ASN A 123 -15.00 13.51 -9.71
CA ASN A 123 -16.20 14.00 -10.38
C ASN A 123 -17.05 12.85 -10.98
N TRP A 124 -16.69 11.60 -10.72
CA TRP A 124 -17.37 10.42 -11.26
C TRP A 124 -18.26 9.74 -10.23
N THR A 125 -19.31 9.06 -10.69
CA THR A 125 -20.12 8.15 -9.86
C THR A 125 -20.66 7.04 -10.75
N GLY A 126 -20.36 5.79 -10.41
CA GLY A 126 -20.70 4.63 -11.24
C GLY A 126 -19.49 3.78 -11.60
N VAL A 127 -19.73 2.75 -12.42
CA VAL A 127 -18.67 1.94 -13.04
C VAL A 127 -17.75 2.85 -13.86
N PHE A 128 -16.45 2.63 -13.76
CA PHE A 128 -15.41 3.40 -14.41
C PHE A 128 -14.65 2.50 -15.39
N SER A 129 -14.57 2.91 -16.65
CA SER A 129 -14.08 2.09 -17.77
C SER A 129 -13.08 2.80 -18.69
N ASP A 130 -12.61 4.00 -18.33
CA ASP A 130 -11.54 4.66 -19.08
C ASP A 130 -10.24 3.88 -18.90
N GLU A 131 -9.83 3.17 -19.96
CA GLU A 131 -8.68 2.27 -19.93
C GLU A 131 -7.34 3.00 -19.80
N GLY A 132 -7.24 4.23 -20.30
CA GLY A 132 -6.03 5.05 -20.14
C GLY A 132 -5.85 5.47 -18.68
N VAL A 133 -6.91 6.00 -18.07
CA VAL A 133 -6.91 6.38 -16.66
C VAL A 133 -6.71 5.17 -15.76
N LYS A 134 -7.37 4.04 -16.04
CA LYS A 134 -7.18 2.79 -15.28
C LYS A 134 -5.74 2.28 -15.36
N ARG A 135 -5.12 2.31 -16.55
CA ARG A 135 -3.74 1.84 -16.75
C ARG A 135 -2.76 2.67 -15.91
N ASP A 136 -2.84 3.99 -16.02
CA ASP A 136 -2.02 4.92 -15.26
C ASP A 136 -2.25 4.78 -13.75
N LEU A 137 -3.51 4.81 -13.31
CA LEU A 137 -3.84 4.70 -11.89
C LEU A 137 -3.50 3.34 -11.30
N SER A 138 -3.48 2.26 -12.08
CA SER A 138 -3.05 0.95 -11.57
C SER A 138 -1.59 0.94 -11.15
N VAL A 139 -0.71 1.62 -11.90
CA VAL A 139 0.70 1.81 -11.50
C VAL A 139 0.81 2.73 -10.30
N PHE A 140 0.11 3.86 -10.32
CA PHE A 140 0.12 4.81 -9.21
C PHE A 140 -0.36 4.17 -7.90
N LEU A 141 -1.50 3.49 -7.91
CA LEU A 141 -2.07 2.79 -6.75
C LEU A 141 -1.18 1.63 -6.32
N GLY A 142 -0.56 0.91 -7.27
CA GLY A 142 0.45 -0.09 -6.95
C GLY A 142 1.62 0.50 -6.16
N LEU A 143 2.16 1.64 -6.62
CA LEU A 143 3.22 2.37 -5.90
C LEU A 143 2.73 2.87 -4.54
N GLN A 144 1.48 3.34 -4.42
CA GLN A 144 0.90 3.71 -3.13
C GLN A 144 0.82 2.52 -2.16
N ALA A 145 0.46 1.34 -2.65
CA ALA A 145 0.41 0.12 -1.84
C ALA A 145 1.81 -0.35 -1.41
N THR A 146 2.84 -0.11 -2.22
CA THR A 146 4.19 -0.64 -1.95
C THR A 146 5.12 0.34 -1.25
N ARG A 147 4.89 1.65 -1.34
CA ARG A 147 5.81 2.68 -0.82
C ARG A 147 5.64 3.03 0.66
N THR A 148 4.70 2.42 1.37
CA THR A 148 4.34 2.81 2.73
C THR A 148 5.38 2.34 3.76
N VAL A 149 5.34 2.92 4.96
CA VAL A 149 6.24 2.51 6.06
C VAL A 149 5.99 1.06 6.45
N SER A 150 4.71 0.66 6.54
CA SER A 150 4.32 -0.71 6.88
C SER A 150 4.89 -1.70 5.85
N ASN A 151 4.69 -1.42 4.56
CA ASN A 151 5.17 -2.32 3.53
C ASN A 151 6.71 -2.38 3.43
N ARG A 152 7.39 -1.25 3.62
CA ARG A 152 8.85 -1.25 3.66
C ARG A 152 9.40 -2.08 4.80
N ASN A 153 8.81 -1.97 6.00
CA ASN A 153 9.23 -2.78 7.15
C ASN A 153 9.02 -4.27 6.87
N ARG A 154 7.91 -4.62 6.22
CA ARG A 154 7.60 -5.99 5.78
C ARG A 154 8.65 -6.54 4.80
N TYR A 155 9.06 -5.76 3.81
CA TYR A 155 10.14 -6.17 2.90
C TYR A 155 11.48 -6.30 3.62
N LEU A 156 11.82 -5.37 4.51
CA LEU A 156 13.05 -5.47 5.30
C LEU A 156 13.06 -6.74 6.16
N ALA A 157 11.95 -7.07 6.82
CA ALA A 157 11.79 -8.30 7.58
C ALA A 157 11.99 -9.54 6.67
N LEU A 158 11.40 -9.55 5.47
CA LEU A 158 11.58 -10.63 4.50
C LEU A 158 13.03 -10.76 3.99
N ILE A 159 13.70 -9.64 3.73
CA ILE A 159 15.08 -9.60 3.20
C ILE A 159 16.08 -10.06 4.27
N GLN A 160 15.82 -9.72 5.53
CA GLN A 160 16.68 -10.02 6.68
C GLN A 160 16.38 -11.37 7.32
N ALA A 161 15.21 -11.97 7.03
CA ALA A 161 14.86 -13.30 7.52
C ALA A 161 15.88 -14.36 7.08
N PRO A 162 16.25 -15.31 7.98
CA PRO A 162 17.06 -16.48 7.64
C PRO A 162 16.52 -17.23 6.42
N SER A 163 17.40 -17.69 5.52
CA SER A 163 17.02 -18.31 4.25
C SER A 163 16.05 -19.49 4.40
N GLN A 164 16.23 -20.31 5.44
CA GLN A 164 15.34 -21.44 5.70
C GLN A 164 13.92 -20.97 6.08
N GLN A 165 13.80 -19.93 6.90
CA GLN A 165 12.51 -19.34 7.29
C GLN A 165 11.86 -18.66 6.08
N LYS A 166 12.61 -17.86 5.31
CA LYS A 166 12.15 -17.26 4.04
C LYS A 166 11.60 -18.32 3.10
N ARG A 167 12.30 -19.44 2.93
CA ARG A 167 11.86 -20.56 2.08
C ARG A 167 10.57 -21.20 2.58
N ARG A 168 10.43 -21.44 3.89
CA ARG A 168 9.20 -21.97 4.49
C ARG A 168 8.01 -21.02 4.30
N VAL A 169 8.21 -19.73 4.56
CA VAL A 169 7.21 -18.66 4.36
C VAL A 169 6.77 -18.59 2.90
N MET A 170 7.72 -18.49 1.97
CA MET A 170 7.43 -18.42 0.53
C MET A 170 6.73 -19.68 0.02
N LYS A 171 7.12 -20.88 0.50
CA LYS A 171 6.42 -22.13 0.17
C LYS A 171 5.00 -22.15 0.70
N ARG A 172 4.73 -21.56 1.87
CA ARG A 172 3.37 -21.48 2.44
C ARG A 172 2.49 -20.48 1.69
N LEU A 173 3.05 -19.33 1.30
CA LEU A 173 2.34 -18.31 0.52
C LEU A 173 2.11 -18.74 -0.92
N HIS A 174 3.02 -19.54 -1.48
CA HIS A 174 2.96 -20.04 -2.85
C HIS A 174 3.20 -21.56 -2.89
N PRO A 175 2.25 -22.37 -2.39
CA PRO A 175 2.40 -23.83 -2.31
C PRO A 175 2.64 -24.49 -3.67
N GLN A 176 2.19 -23.86 -4.76
CA GLN A 176 2.35 -24.29 -6.13
C GLN A 176 3.79 -24.18 -6.66
N LEU A 177 4.67 -23.36 -6.06
CA LEU A 177 6.02 -23.17 -6.57
C LEU A 177 6.92 -24.37 -6.27
N THR A 178 7.72 -24.75 -7.26
CA THR A 178 8.80 -25.74 -7.14
C THR A 178 9.97 -25.19 -6.31
N SER A 179 10.83 -26.06 -5.82
CA SER A 179 12.05 -25.68 -5.09
C SER A 179 12.93 -24.70 -5.86
N ALA A 180 13.19 -24.97 -7.14
CA ALA A 180 14.02 -24.11 -7.98
C ALA A 180 13.40 -22.72 -8.19
N GLN A 181 12.08 -22.66 -8.39
CA GLN A 181 11.34 -21.38 -8.51
C GLN A 181 11.38 -20.57 -7.22
N LEU A 182 11.29 -21.24 -6.07
CA LEU A 182 11.41 -20.57 -4.78
C LEU A 182 12.81 -20.01 -4.59
N ASP A 183 13.84 -20.77 -4.95
CA ASP A 183 15.24 -20.31 -4.83
C ASP A 183 15.51 -19.11 -5.74
N GLU A 184 15.01 -19.14 -6.98
CA GLU A 184 15.06 -18.00 -7.89
C GLU A 184 14.30 -16.77 -7.34
N ALA A 185 13.09 -16.96 -6.81
CA ALA A 185 12.29 -15.87 -6.22
C ALA A 185 12.91 -15.30 -4.94
N MET A 186 13.78 -16.05 -4.27
CA MET A 186 14.49 -15.61 -3.06
C MET A 186 15.82 -14.92 -3.35
N GLN A 187 16.34 -15.02 -4.58
CA GLN A 187 17.62 -14.42 -4.97
C GLN A 187 17.54 -12.90 -4.90
N LYS A 188 18.42 -12.31 -4.08
CA LYS A 188 18.54 -10.86 -3.93
C LYS A 188 19.20 -10.27 -5.18
N GLN A 189 18.74 -9.10 -5.61
CA GLN A 189 19.41 -8.33 -6.66
C GLN A 189 20.48 -7.41 -6.06
N HIS A 190 20.27 -6.94 -4.83
CA HIS A 190 21.19 -6.04 -4.13
C HIS A 190 21.65 -6.62 -2.79
N SER A 191 22.91 -6.33 -2.43
CA SER A 191 23.50 -6.75 -1.15
C SER A 191 23.00 -5.89 0.01
N ASP A 192 22.81 -4.58 -0.19
CA ASP A 192 22.24 -3.67 0.80
C ASP A 192 20.73 -3.93 0.96
N PRO A 193 20.23 -4.25 2.18
CA PRO A 193 18.81 -4.54 2.38
C PRO A 193 17.86 -3.38 2.09
N LYS A 194 18.31 -2.12 2.21
CA LYS A 194 17.47 -0.96 1.91
C LYS A 194 17.37 -0.76 0.40
N GLU A 195 18.46 -0.96 -0.32
CA GLU A 195 18.46 -0.95 -1.78
C GLU A 195 17.56 -2.06 -2.34
N GLU A 196 17.68 -3.28 -1.82
CA GLU A 196 16.82 -4.40 -2.18
C GLU A 196 15.34 -4.10 -1.87
N ALA A 197 15.03 -3.50 -0.72
CA ALA A 197 13.65 -3.12 -0.38
C ALA A 197 13.06 -2.06 -1.32
N LEU A 198 13.88 -1.12 -1.84
CA LEU A 198 13.45 -0.15 -2.83
C LEU A 198 13.33 -0.77 -4.23
N HIS A 199 14.20 -1.69 -4.59
CA HIS A 199 14.05 -2.48 -5.81
C HIS A 199 12.71 -3.25 -5.79
N LEU A 200 12.42 -3.95 -4.68
CA LEU A 200 11.16 -4.67 -4.49
C LEU A 200 9.93 -3.76 -4.52
N LEU A 201 10.04 -2.49 -4.13
CA LEU A 201 8.94 -1.52 -4.24
C LEU A 201 8.45 -1.41 -5.69
N PHE A 202 9.38 -1.27 -6.65
CA PHE A 202 9.07 -1.13 -8.07
C PHE A 202 8.77 -2.48 -8.73
N GLU A 203 9.57 -3.50 -8.43
CA GLU A 203 9.34 -4.85 -8.96
C GLU A 203 7.96 -5.36 -8.58
N ASN A 204 7.49 -5.15 -7.34
CA ASN A 204 6.17 -5.62 -6.96
C ASN A 204 5.03 -4.92 -7.72
N VAL A 205 5.25 -3.67 -8.15
CA VAL A 205 4.28 -2.93 -8.98
C VAL A 205 4.27 -3.46 -10.40
N ARG A 206 5.47 -3.64 -10.98
CA ARG A 206 5.70 -4.26 -12.28
C ARG A 206 5.17 -5.71 -12.32
N TRP A 207 5.19 -6.38 -11.15
CA TRP A 207 4.90 -7.79 -10.92
C TRP A 207 4.37 -8.08 -9.50
N PRO A 208 3.12 -8.47 -9.24
CA PRO A 208 1.93 -8.51 -10.07
C PRO A 208 0.95 -7.36 -9.76
N VAL A 209 1.32 -6.39 -8.91
CA VAL A 209 0.34 -5.50 -8.26
C VAL A 209 -0.42 -4.65 -9.27
N ALA A 210 0.26 -3.95 -10.19
CA ALA A 210 -0.43 -3.08 -11.15
C ALA A 210 -1.37 -3.88 -12.05
N HIS A 211 -0.92 -5.04 -12.55
CA HIS A 211 -1.75 -5.94 -13.35
C HIS A 211 -3.01 -6.40 -12.58
N SER A 212 -2.84 -6.81 -11.32
CA SER A 212 -3.95 -7.26 -10.47
C SER A 212 -4.96 -6.15 -10.15
N LEU A 213 -4.52 -4.89 -10.10
CA LEU A 213 -5.41 -3.74 -9.92
C LEU A 213 -6.14 -3.39 -11.22
N TYR A 214 -5.43 -3.45 -12.34
CA TYR A 214 -5.96 -3.12 -13.67
C TYR A 214 -7.08 -4.08 -14.11
N GLN A 215 -6.94 -5.37 -13.82
CA GLN A 215 -7.93 -6.40 -14.17
C GLN A 215 -9.24 -6.33 -13.38
N ARG A 216 -9.31 -5.49 -12.34
CA ARG A 216 -10.50 -5.37 -11.50
C ARG A 216 -11.62 -4.61 -12.21
N GLU A 217 -12.86 -4.87 -11.80
CA GLU A 217 -13.98 -3.99 -12.14
C GLU A 217 -13.90 -2.76 -11.24
N TRP A 218 -13.87 -1.56 -11.83
CA TRP A 218 -13.71 -0.30 -11.08
C TRP A 218 -15.06 0.41 -10.99
N ALA A 219 -15.39 0.95 -9.82
CA ALA A 219 -16.45 1.92 -9.68
C ALA A 219 -16.09 2.99 -8.64
N VAL A 220 -16.55 4.21 -8.89
CA VAL A 220 -16.50 5.29 -7.90
C VAL A 220 -17.85 5.39 -7.22
N TYR A 221 -17.82 5.30 -5.89
CA TYR A 221 -18.99 5.51 -5.06
C TYR A 221 -18.93 6.90 -4.42
N ARG A 222 -20.03 7.64 -4.53
CA ARG A 222 -20.22 8.89 -3.79
C ARG A 222 -20.74 8.57 -2.40
N THR A 223 -20.13 9.15 -1.36
CA THR A 223 -20.53 8.89 0.02
C THR A 223 -21.56 9.92 0.51
N SER A 224 -22.39 9.54 1.49
CA SER A 224 -23.37 10.47 2.08
C SER A 224 -22.77 11.43 3.09
N SER A 225 -21.62 11.07 3.64
CA SER A 225 -20.86 11.81 4.65
C SER A 225 -19.37 11.70 4.37
N PRO A 226 -18.53 12.53 5.00
CA PRO A 226 -17.10 12.49 4.75
C PRO A 226 -16.48 11.12 5.08
N ILE A 227 -15.49 10.71 4.30
CA ILE A 227 -14.59 9.60 4.59
C ILE A 227 -13.18 10.10 4.88
N ILE A 228 -12.42 9.26 5.57
CA ILE A 228 -11.02 9.53 5.93
C ILE A 228 -10.07 8.76 5.00
N THR A 229 -8.77 9.10 5.06
CA THR A 229 -7.68 8.30 4.48
C THR A 229 -6.68 7.90 5.57
N CYS A 230 -5.66 7.10 5.25
CA CYS A 230 -4.63 6.69 6.20
C CYS A 230 -3.23 6.65 5.58
N ASP A 231 -2.25 6.24 6.39
CA ASP A 231 -0.85 6.03 6.01
C ASP A 231 -0.61 4.83 5.08
N ASP A 232 -1.60 3.94 4.95
CA ASP A 232 -1.68 2.83 3.98
C ASP A 232 -2.96 2.99 3.10
N PRO A 233 -3.01 3.96 2.17
CA PRO A 233 -4.27 4.41 1.54
C PRO A 233 -4.92 3.41 0.57
N VAL A 234 -4.22 2.35 0.16
CA VAL A 234 -4.75 1.28 -0.68
C VAL A 234 -5.13 0.10 0.20
N ILE A 235 -6.42 -0.06 0.44
CA ILE A 235 -6.96 -0.97 1.46
C ILE A 235 -7.51 -2.23 0.82
N PHE A 236 -6.93 -3.37 1.16
CA PHE A 236 -7.32 -4.68 0.66
C PHE A 236 -8.35 -5.34 1.60
N VAL A 237 -9.56 -5.58 1.10
CA VAL A 237 -10.67 -6.18 1.86
C VAL A 237 -10.94 -7.59 1.35
N ALA A 238 -10.56 -8.60 2.14
CA ALA A 238 -10.58 -10.01 1.75
C ALA A 238 -11.96 -10.48 1.23
N GLY A 239 -13.03 -10.17 1.96
CA GLY A 239 -14.41 -10.54 1.61
C GLY A 239 -14.72 -12.05 1.72
N PRO A 240 -15.99 -12.45 1.55
CA PRO A 240 -16.40 -13.86 1.54
C PRO A 240 -15.69 -14.70 0.45
N PRO A 241 -15.45 -16.01 0.68
CA PRO A 241 -15.87 -16.80 1.85
C PRO A 241 -14.92 -16.70 3.05
N PHE A 242 -13.88 -15.85 2.97
CA PHE A 242 -12.90 -15.72 4.04
C PHE A 242 -13.47 -15.01 5.26
N GLY A 243 -12.92 -15.30 6.43
CA GLY A 243 -13.20 -14.58 7.68
C GLY A 243 -12.42 -13.26 7.77
N ARG A 244 -12.84 -12.37 8.68
CA ARG A 244 -12.22 -11.03 8.87
C ARG A 244 -10.74 -11.12 9.23
N GLU A 245 -10.27 -12.24 9.78
CA GLU A 245 -8.88 -12.49 10.15
C GLU A 245 -7.91 -12.64 8.97
N HIS A 246 -8.44 -12.82 7.76
CA HIS A 246 -7.63 -13.00 6.57
C HIS A 246 -7.27 -11.65 5.93
N SER A 247 -6.03 -11.53 5.46
CA SER A 247 -5.59 -10.52 4.51
C SER A 247 -5.03 -11.21 3.28
N LEU A 248 -5.58 -10.90 2.12
CA LEU A 248 -5.30 -11.64 0.88
C LEU A 248 -4.51 -10.81 -0.15
N GLY A 249 -4.17 -9.56 0.19
CA GLY A 249 -3.49 -8.66 -0.76
C GLY A 249 -4.23 -8.60 -2.09
N ALA A 250 -3.51 -8.84 -3.19
CA ALA A 250 -4.05 -8.82 -4.55
C ALA A 250 -5.23 -9.77 -4.82
N GLU A 251 -5.44 -10.81 -3.99
CA GLU A 251 -6.57 -11.77 -4.13
C GLU A 251 -7.85 -11.32 -3.38
N SER A 252 -7.78 -10.18 -2.70
CA SER A 252 -8.90 -9.63 -1.91
C SER A 252 -10.11 -9.35 -2.80
N ALA A 253 -11.32 -9.62 -2.29
CA ALA A 253 -12.56 -9.38 -3.02
C ALA A 253 -12.70 -7.93 -3.48
N ALA A 254 -12.36 -6.97 -2.62
CA ALA A 254 -12.37 -5.55 -2.96
C ALA A 254 -11.04 -4.88 -2.58
N VAL A 255 -10.66 -3.88 -3.37
CA VAL A 255 -9.62 -2.90 -2.99
C VAL A 255 -10.26 -1.53 -2.94
N LEU A 256 -10.04 -0.81 -1.85
CA LEU A 256 -10.57 0.53 -1.62
C LEU A 256 -9.45 1.55 -1.73
N TYR A 257 -9.75 2.68 -2.35
CA TYR A 257 -8.90 3.85 -2.32
C TYR A 257 -9.79 5.08 -2.09
N PRO A 258 -9.74 5.71 -0.90
CA PRO A 258 -10.41 6.99 -0.68
C PRO A 258 -9.87 7.98 -1.71
N VAL A 259 -10.72 8.51 -2.59
CA VAL A 259 -10.30 9.44 -3.64
C VAL A 259 -10.22 10.83 -3.02
N ASP A 260 -11.31 11.27 -2.40
CA ASP A 260 -11.43 12.51 -1.64
C ASP A 260 -12.42 12.29 -0.48
N PRO A 261 -12.77 13.31 0.33
CA PRO A 261 -13.69 13.14 1.44
C PRO A 261 -15.08 12.61 1.05
N PHE A 262 -15.52 12.68 -0.20
CA PHE A 262 -16.86 12.28 -0.62
C PHE A 262 -16.89 11.20 -1.71
N HIS A 263 -15.75 10.68 -2.12
CA HIS A 263 -15.63 9.66 -3.16
C HIS A 263 -14.64 8.57 -2.75
N VAL A 264 -15.04 7.32 -2.95
CA VAL A 264 -14.17 6.15 -2.80
C VAL A 264 -14.15 5.37 -4.11
N LEU A 265 -12.95 5.08 -4.60
CA LEU A 265 -12.73 4.12 -5.66
C LEU A 265 -12.76 2.72 -5.05
N VAL A 266 -13.57 1.85 -5.66
CA VAL A 266 -13.71 0.45 -5.28
C VAL A 266 -13.36 -0.39 -6.49
N MET A 267 -12.45 -1.33 -6.31
CA MET A 267 -11.96 -2.22 -7.35
C MET A 267 -12.27 -3.67 -6.96
N LEU A 268 -13.29 -4.26 -7.57
CA LEU A 268 -13.71 -5.63 -7.29
C LEU A 268 -12.89 -6.63 -8.11
N ARG A 269 -12.50 -7.75 -7.50
CA ARG A 269 -11.74 -8.80 -8.19
C ARG A 269 -12.53 -9.36 -9.38
N PRO A 270 -11.87 -9.90 -10.41
CA PRO A 270 -12.54 -10.58 -11.51
C PRO A 270 -13.59 -11.59 -11.03
N GLY A 271 -14.76 -11.59 -11.66
CA GLY A 271 -15.90 -12.44 -11.31
C GLY A 271 -16.85 -11.85 -10.26
N LEU A 272 -16.52 -10.71 -9.65
CA LEU A 272 -17.47 -9.88 -8.91
C LEU A 272 -17.86 -8.67 -9.76
N SER A 273 -19.06 -8.13 -9.52
CA SER A 273 -19.55 -6.95 -10.25
C SER A 273 -20.24 -5.94 -9.36
N HIS A 274 -20.12 -4.68 -9.75
CA HIS A 274 -20.76 -3.61 -9.02
C HIS A 274 -22.28 -3.62 -9.23
N ARG A 275 -23.01 -3.40 -8.14
CA ARG A 275 -24.47 -3.26 -8.16
C ARG A 275 -24.84 -1.90 -7.57
N GLY A 276 -25.70 -1.17 -8.28
CA GLY A 276 -26.21 0.12 -7.82
C GLY A 276 -27.07 0.02 -6.54
N PRO A 277 -27.46 1.16 -5.95
CA PRO A 277 -27.00 2.52 -6.28
C PRO A 277 -25.52 2.78 -5.96
N TYR A 278 -24.85 3.61 -6.77
CA TYR A 278 -23.44 4.04 -6.57
C TYR A 278 -23.28 5.19 -5.56
N ARG A 279 -24.31 5.44 -4.76
CA ARG A 279 -24.27 6.34 -3.62
C ARG A 279 -24.33 5.51 -2.36
N LEU A 280 -23.34 5.69 -1.49
CA LEU A 280 -23.32 5.06 -0.17
C LEU A 280 -24.25 5.82 0.76
N ASN A 281 -25.06 5.07 1.50
CA ASN A 281 -25.78 5.63 2.64
C ASN A 281 -24.82 5.82 3.83
N ARG A 282 -25.35 6.32 4.95
CA ARG A 282 -24.57 6.64 6.15
C ARG A 282 -23.85 5.42 6.72
N SER A 283 -24.57 4.32 6.91
CA SER A 283 -24.02 3.08 7.48
C SER A 283 -22.98 2.43 6.55
N GLU A 284 -23.20 2.48 5.24
CA GLU A 284 -22.21 2.04 4.25
C GLU A 284 -20.95 2.92 4.30
N THR A 285 -21.12 4.24 4.43
CA THR A 285 -20.00 5.19 4.56
C THR A 285 -19.20 4.95 5.85
N GLU A 286 -19.89 4.73 6.96
CA GLU A 286 -19.27 4.35 8.25
C GLU A 286 -18.49 3.04 8.13
N SER A 287 -19.02 2.05 7.40
CA SER A 287 -18.33 0.79 7.13
C SER A 287 -17.02 1.00 6.34
N ILE A 288 -17.01 1.91 5.36
CA ILE A 288 -15.78 2.28 4.64
C ILE A 288 -14.76 2.90 5.61
N ASN A 289 -15.18 3.84 6.45
CA ASN A 289 -14.27 4.45 7.43
C ASN A 289 -13.69 3.41 8.40
N ILE A 290 -14.46 2.40 8.82
CA ILE A 290 -13.95 1.29 9.63
C ILE A 290 -12.83 0.53 8.89
N GLU A 291 -12.99 0.24 7.60
CA GLU A 291 -11.93 -0.40 6.82
C GLU A 291 -10.69 0.50 6.68
N VAL A 292 -10.86 1.82 6.55
CA VAL A 292 -9.73 2.77 6.47
C VAL A 292 -8.95 2.81 7.78
N VAL A 293 -9.63 2.91 8.93
CA VAL A 293 -8.98 2.86 10.25
C VAL A 293 -8.33 1.49 10.47
N ALA A 294 -8.99 0.41 10.05
CA ALA A 294 -8.44 -0.93 10.19
C ALA A 294 -7.20 -1.16 9.30
N GLY A 295 -7.19 -0.57 8.10
CA GLY A 295 -6.09 -0.64 7.16
C GLY A 295 -4.86 0.18 7.55
N ALA A 296 -5.04 1.25 8.33
CA ALA A 296 -3.95 2.12 8.77
C ALA A 296 -2.88 1.39 9.60
N ASP A 297 -1.60 1.77 9.43
CA ASP A 297 -0.48 1.28 10.23
C ASP A 297 -0.40 2.01 11.57
N ARG A 298 -0.28 3.34 11.53
CA ARG A 298 -0.11 4.20 12.71
C ARG A 298 -1.19 5.25 12.81
N GLY A 299 -1.59 5.84 11.70
CA GLY A 299 -2.47 7.00 11.75
C GLY A 299 -3.35 7.20 10.53
N THR A 300 -4.42 7.95 10.77
CA THR A 300 -5.39 8.39 9.77
C THR A 300 -5.28 9.90 9.55
N PHE A 301 -5.84 10.34 8.44
CA PHE A 301 -5.93 11.74 8.05
C PHE A 301 -7.37 12.06 7.64
N GLU A 302 -7.92 13.12 8.22
CA GLU A 302 -9.27 13.60 7.97
C GLU A 302 -9.29 15.13 7.89
N ARG A 303 -10.44 15.72 7.54
CA ARG A 303 -10.57 17.17 7.57
C ARG A 303 -10.63 17.65 9.03
N PRO A 304 -9.99 18.78 9.38
CA PRO A 304 -10.14 19.39 10.70
C PRO A 304 -11.60 19.55 11.12
N GLY A 305 -11.96 18.95 12.26
CA GLY A 305 -13.30 19.01 12.83
C GLY A 305 -14.23 17.84 12.50
N ASP A 306 -13.89 16.96 11.55
CA ASP A 306 -14.75 15.82 11.20
C ASP A 306 -14.84 14.78 12.35
N ALA A 307 -13.75 14.58 13.11
CA ALA A 307 -13.67 13.69 14.28
C ALA A 307 -14.17 12.24 14.03
N ILE A 308 -13.99 11.72 12.81
CA ILE A 308 -14.44 10.39 12.41
C ILE A 308 -13.49 9.34 12.98
N ALA A 309 -12.19 9.52 12.79
CA ALA A 309 -11.21 8.49 13.13
C ALA A 309 -11.17 8.16 14.63
N CYS A 310 -11.29 9.17 15.50
CA CYS A 310 -11.26 8.96 16.96
C CYS A 310 -12.51 8.27 17.50
N ALA A 311 -13.61 8.27 16.74
CA ALA A 311 -14.86 7.59 17.10
C ALA A 311 -14.83 6.08 16.75
N ILE A 312 -13.88 5.64 15.93
CA ILE A 312 -13.77 4.25 15.47
C ILE A 312 -12.75 3.51 16.34
N THR A 313 -13.12 2.33 16.83
CA THR A 313 -12.23 1.45 17.59
C THR A 313 -11.94 0.21 16.77
N VAL A 314 -10.65 -0.11 16.61
CA VAL A 314 -10.18 -1.33 15.94
C VAL A 314 -9.23 -2.08 16.88
N PRO A 315 -9.07 -3.41 16.72
CA PRO A 315 -8.10 -4.15 17.50
C PRO A 315 -6.66 -3.62 17.27
N PRO A 316 -5.82 -3.64 18.30
CA PRO A 316 -4.46 -3.14 18.18
C PRO A 316 -3.59 -4.04 17.31
N ARG A 317 -2.68 -3.45 16.53
CA ARG A 317 -1.63 -4.23 15.85
C ARG A 317 -0.64 -4.73 16.90
N ARG A 318 -0.63 -6.04 17.19
CA ARG A 318 0.40 -6.64 18.05
C ARG A 318 1.76 -6.56 17.35
N GLN A 319 2.59 -5.61 17.75
CA GLN A 319 4.02 -5.62 17.45
C GLN A 319 4.74 -6.25 18.64
N GLN A 320 5.10 -7.53 18.50
CA GLN A 320 5.99 -8.15 19.47
C GLN A 320 7.40 -7.97 18.95
N GLN A 321 8.13 -6.98 19.47
CA GLN A 321 9.57 -6.91 19.26
C GLN A 321 10.19 -8.02 20.13
N LEU A 322 10.76 -9.02 19.47
CA LEU A 322 11.60 -10.01 20.12
C LEU A 322 13.04 -9.51 20.05
N ASP A 323 13.72 -9.48 21.18
CA ASP A 323 15.17 -9.38 21.20
C ASP A 323 15.80 -10.75 20.87
N ASP A 324 17.11 -10.75 20.61
CA ASP A 324 17.83 -11.95 20.19
C ASP A 324 17.77 -13.06 21.25
N GLU A 325 17.71 -12.70 22.54
CA GLU A 325 17.57 -13.64 23.66
C GLU A 325 16.18 -14.28 23.67
N ALA A 326 15.10 -13.50 23.51
CA ALA A 326 13.75 -14.02 23.42
C ALA A 326 13.55 -14.87 22.15
N ALA A 327 14.17 -14.49 21.03
CA ALA A 327 14.12 -15.26 19.79
C ALA A 327 14.82 -16.63 19.94
N ALA A 328 15.95 -16.69 20.64
CA ALA A 328 16.70 -17.93 20.88
C ALA A 328 15.94 -18.94 21.76
N LEU A 329 14.98 -18.49 22.55
CA LEU A 329 14.16 -19.32 23.44
C LEU A 329 12.91 -19.91 22.75
N LEU A 330 12.61 -19.49 21.52
CA LEU A 330 11.44 -19.94 20.78
C LEU A 330 11.72 -21.20 19.98
N SER A 331 10.71 -22.07 19.86
CA SER A 331 10.78 -23.18 18.92
C SER A 331 10.81 -22.68 17.47
N ASP A 332 11.36 -23.49 16.56
CA ASP A 332 11.29 -23.27 15.10
C ASP A 332 9.87 -22.93 14.62
N SER A 333 8.86 -23.58 15.20
CA SER A 333 7.46 -23.37 14.83
C SER A 333 6.92 -22.01 15.25
N GLU A 334 7.40 -21.48 16.39
CA GLU A 334 7.03 -20.16 16.89
C GLU A 334 7.75 -19.07 16.12
N LEU A 335 9.04 -19.25 15.84
CA LEU A 335 9.81 -18.38 14.96
C LEU A 335 9.19 -18.30 13.57
N ASP A 336 8.81 -19.44 12.98
CA ASP A 336 8.11 -19.47 11.70
C ASP A 336 6.77 -18.69 11.77
N ARG A 337 6.03 -18.83 12.87
CA ARG A 337 4.77 -18.10 13.08
C ARG A 337 4.99 -16.59 13.18
N LEU A 338 6.03 -16.15 13.90
CA LEU A 338 6.37 -14.74 14.09
C LEU A 338 6.90 -14.12 12.79
N CYS A 339 7.81 -14.83 12.11
CA CYS A 339 8.30 -14.44 10.78
C CYS A 339 7.15 -14.27 9.77
N MET A 340 6.19 -15.21 9.76
CA MET A 340 4.96 -15.08 8.96
C MET A 340 4.12 -13.86 9.34
N GLN A 341 4.04 -13.52 10.63
CA GLN A 341 3.29 -12.34 11.10
C GLN A 341 3.93 -11.04 10.62
N ASP A 342 5.26 -10.96 10.56
CA ASP A 342 5.96 -9.74 10.15
C ASP A 342 6.04 -9.58 8.63
N ILE A 343 6.05 -10.69 7.89
CA ILE A 343 6.21 -10.71 6.42
C ILE A 343 4.86 -10.67 5.69
N SER A 344 3.76 -11.05 6.33
CA SER A 344 2.43 -11.09 5.68
C SER A 344 1.64 -9.82 5.96
N PRO A 345 0.83 -9.31 5.00
CA PRO A 345 -0.14 -8.27 5.33
C PRO A 345 -1.10 -8.80 6.40
N ARG A 346 -1.46 -7.95 7.37
CA ARG A 346 -2.23 -8.37 8.55
C ARG A 346 -3.61 -7.75 8.53
N SER A 347 -4.62 -8.58 8.79
CA SER A 347 -5.87 -8.07 9.32
C SER A 347 -5.69 -7.74 10.80
N ARG A 348 -6.34 -6.66 11.26
CA ARG A 348 -6.47 -6.36 12.70
C ARG A 348 -7.46 -7.29 13.38
N TRP A 349 -8.43 -7.81 12.64
CA TRP A 349 -9.44 -8.71 13.18
C TRP A 349 -8.83 -10.08 13.44
N THR A 350 -9.19 -10.70 14.57
CA THR A 350 -8.71 -12.04 14.93
C THR A 350 -9.83 -13.06 14.81
N ARG A 351 -9.45 -14.34 14.62
CA ARG A 351 -10.41 -15.44 14.57
C ARG A 351 -11.21 -15.47 15.87
N GLY A 352 -12.54 -15.46 15.78
CA GLY A 352 -13.44 -15.44 16.93
C GLY A 352 -13.74 -14.04 17.50
N SER A 353 -13.13 -12.97 16.98
CA SER A 353 -13.59 -11.60 17.28
C SER A 353 -14.92 -11.33 16.57
N THR A 354 -15.84 -10.61 17.23
CA THR A 354 -17.03 -10.03 16.58
C THR A 354 -16.61 -8.84 15.72
N GLY A 355 -15.80 -9.10 14.69
CA GLY A 355 -15.48 -8.10 13.69
C GLY A 355 -16.75 -7.56 13.04
N PRO A 356 -16.71 -6.34 12.47
CA PRO A 356 -17.84 -5.81 11.74
C PRO A 356 -18.20 -6.73 10.56
N THR A 357 -19.45 -6.65 10.12
CA THR A 357 -19.86 -7.27 8.86
C THR A 357 -19.03 -6.72 7.70
N TRP A 358 -18.84 -7.51 6.63
CA TRP A 358 -18.16 -7.03 5.43
C TRP A 358 -18.79 -5.74 4.89
N PRO A 359 -17.98 -4.78 4.40
CA PRO A 359 -18.49 -3.52 3.90
C PRO A 359 -19.31 -3.80 2.64
N LEU A 360 -20.51 -3.21 2.58
CA LEU A 360 -21.45 -3.31 1.47
C LEU A 360 -21.70 -4.76 0.99
N PRO A 361 -22.62 -5.50 1.65
CA PRO A 361 -22.92 -6.89 1.29
C PRO A 361 -23.25 -7.14 -0.19
N ARG A 362 -23.75 -6.12 -0.90
CA ARG A 362 -24.06 -6.18 -2.34
C ARG A 362 -22.86 -6.36 -3.27
N TRP A 363 -21.62 -6.16 -2.79
CA TRP A 363 -20.42 -6.43 -3.58
C TRP A 363 -20.08 -7.93 -3.69
N TYR A 364 -20.64 -8.76 -2.81
CA TYR A 364 -20.27 -10.18 -2.69
C TYR A 364 -21.42 -11.12 -3.07
N ARG A 365 -22.43 -10.62 -3.78
CA ARG A 365 -23.62 -11.37 -4.20
C ARG A 365 -23.63 -11.61 -5.69
#